data_AF-A0A932C483-F1
#
_entry.id   AF-A0A932C483-F1
#
_cell.length_a   1.000
_cell.length_b   1.000
_cell.length_c   1.000
_cell.angle_alpha   90.00
_cell.angle_beta   90.00
_cell.angle_gamma   90.00
#
_symmetry.space_group_name_H-M   'P 1'
#
loop_
_entity.id
_entity.type
_entity.pdbx_description
1 polymer ?
#
loop_
_entity_poly.entity_id
_entity_poly.type
_entity_poly.pdbx_seq_one_letter_code
_entity_poly.pdbx_strand_id
1 'polypeptide(L)'
;MQRHPARGRPAHQVLFTALKGALREDPDVIVIGELRDLKTIKLALSCASMGMLVFGTLHTNNAPKTIDRIINTFPAEEQNQVRVMLASCLAGGH
;
A
#
# COMPACT_ATOMS: atom_id res chain seq x y z
N MET A 1 -16.66 -0.61 38.74
CA MET A 1 -15.80 -1.40 37.82
C MET A 1 -15.82 -0.72 36.45
N GLN A 2 -14.71 -0.11 36.07
CA GLN A 2 -14.61 0.81 34.94
C GLN A 2 -14.68 0.05 33.61
N ARG A 3 -15.54 0.52 32.69
CA ARG A 3 -15.68 -0.03 31.33
C ARG A 3 -14.49 0.40 30.48
N HIS A 4 -13.73 -0.55 29.94
CA HIS A 4 -12.68 -0.34 28.95
C HIS A 4 -13.27 0.22 27.64
N PRO A 5 -12.85 1.39 27.14
CA PRO A 5 -13.25 1.88 25.82
C PRO A 5 -12.24 1.45 24.75
N ALA A 6 -12.42 0.29 24.13
CA ALA A 6 -11.74 -0.04 22.87
C ALA A 6 -12.44 0.68 21.71
N ARG A 7 -12.33 2.02 21.66
CA ARG A 7 -13.00 2.87 20.66
C ARG A 7 -12.00 3.33 19.59
N GLY A 8 -12.23 2.89 18.34
CA GLY A 8 -12.14 3.77 17.17
C GLY A 8 -10.80 4.03 16.49
N ARG A 9 -9.87 3.07 16.36
CA ARG A 9 -8.80 3.23 15.34
C ARG A 9 -9.38 3.01 13.95
N PRO A 10 -9.24 3.95 13.00
CA PRO A 10 -9.74 3.75 11.65
C PRO A 10 -9.02 2.55 11.01
N ALA A 11 -9.77 1.71 10.28
CA ALA A 11 -9.29 0.41 9.80
C ALA A 11 -7.96 0.49 9.02
N HIS A 12 -7.73 1.57 8.27
CA HIS A 12 -6.48 1.77 7.54
C HIS A 12 -5.24 1.95 8.44
N GLN A 13 -5.40 2.55 9.63
CA GLN A 13 -4.32 2.72 10.60
C GLN A 13 -3.92 1.37 11.22
N VAL A 14 -4.89 0.46 11.37
CA VAL A 14 -4.65 -0.92 11.82
C VAL A 14 -3.89 -1.69 10.76
N LEU A 15 -4.28 -1.57 9.49
CA LEU A 15 -3.63 -2.22 8.35
C LEU A 15 -2.15 -1.81 8.20
N PHE A 16 -1.87 -0.50 8.30
CA PHE A 16 -0.48 -0.01 8.25
C PHE A 16 0.39 -0.58 9.37
N THR A 17 -0.16 -0.69 10.58
CA THR A 17 0.56 -1.24 11.73
C THR A 17 0.79 -2.75 11.56
N ALA A 18 -0.21 -3.48 11.07
CA ALA A 18 -0.10 -4.90 10.77
C ALA A 18 0.95 -5.17 9.67
N LEU A 19 0.97 -4.36 8.61
CA LEU A 19 1.93 -4.48 7.52
C LEU A 19 3.37 -4.26 8.01
N LYS A 20 3.59 -3.27 8.88
CA LYS A 20 4.89 -3.10 9.55
C LYS A 20 5.30 -4.29 10.42
N GLY A 21 4.35 -4.94 11.07
CA GLY A 21 4.61 -6.16 11.84
C GLY A 21 5.01 -7.31 10.93
N ALA A 22 4.26 -7.55 9.85
CA ALA A 22 4.50 -8.62 8.90
C ALA A 22 5.90 -8.55 8.26
N LEU A 23 6.42 -7.36 7.98
CA LEU A 23 7.76 -7.19 7.40
C LEU A 23 8.90 -7.69 8.29
N ARG A 24 8.67 -7.90 9.59
CA ARG A 24 9.66 -8.49 10.49
C ARG A 24 9.77 -10.01 10.35
N GLU A 25 8.75 -10.63 9.75
CA GLU A 25 8.66 -12.08 9.54
C GLU A 25 9.23 -12.50 8.18
N ASP A 26 9.91 -11.60 7.46
CA ASP A 26 10.51 -11.84 6.14
C ASP A 26 9.53 -12.46 5.11
N PRO A 27 8.41 -11.79 4.81
CA PRO A 27 7.37 -12.38 3.98
C PRO A 27 7.72 -12.33 2.49
N ASP A 28 7.56 -13.45 1.77
CA ASP A 28 7.65 -13.47 0.30
C ASP A 28 6.43 -12.83 -0.39
N VAL A 29 5.25 -12.92 0.26
CA VAL A 29 3.97 -12.47 -0.30
C VAL A 29 3.21 -11.62 0.71
N ILE A 30 2.70 -10.48 0.24
CA ILE A 30 1.90 -9.55 1.03
C ILE A 30 0.54 -9.34 0.35
N VAL A 31 -0.54 -9.51 1.11
CA VAL A 31 -1.90 -9.21 0.65
C VAL A 31 -2.46 -8.03 1.43
N ILE A 32 -2.78 -6.95 0.72
CA ILE A 32 -3.33 -5.72 1.26
C ILE A 32 -4.78 -5.63 0.83
N GLY A 33 -5.69 -5.69 1.81
CA GLY A 33 -7.13 -5.68 1.56
C GLY A 33 -7.55 -4.50 0.70
N GLU A 34 -7.20 -3.27 1.05
CA GLU A 34 -7.52 -2.08 0.25
C GLU A 34 -6.46 -0.98 0.36
N LEU A 35 -6.10 -0.38 -0.79
CA LEU A 35 -5.10 0.68 -0.91
C LEU A 35 -5.78 2.06 -0.95
N ARG A 36 -6.00 2.67 0.22
CA ARG A 36 -6.75 3.94 0.36
C ARG A 36 -5.91 5.18 0.66
N ASP A 37 -4.82 5.00 1.39
CA ASP A 37 -4.05 6.10 1.98
C ASP A 37 -2.58 6.03 1.61
N LEU A 38 -1.97 7.21 1.55
CA LEU A 38 -0.57 7.40 1.15
C LEU A 38 0.39 6.50 1.91
N LYS A 39 0.20 6.34 3.23
CA LYS A 39 1.11 5.55 4.07
C LYS A 39 1.07 4.07 3.70
N THR A 40 -0.12 3.51 3.51
CA THR A 40 -0.28 2.10 3.13
C THR A 40 0.23 1.86 1.70
N ILE A 41 -0.08 2.74 0.75
CA ILE A 41 0.38 2.63 -0.64
C ILE A 41 1.90 2.75 -0.74
N LYS A 42 2.50 3.71 -0.02
CA LYS A 42 3.95 3.91 0.01
C LYS A 42 4.66 2.67 0.56
N LEU A 43 4.14 2.08 1.64
CA LEU A 43 4.70 0.85 2.20
C LEU A 43 4.55 -0.33 1.23
N ALA A 44 3.38 -0.49 0.60
CA ALA A 44 3.14 -1.53 -0.41
C ALA A 44 4.12 -1.45 -1.58
N LEU A 45 4.33 -0.24 -2.12
CA LEU A 45 5.25 0.00 -3.23
C LEU A 45 6.70 -0.25 -2.83
N SER A 46 7.11 0.17 -1.63
CA SER A 46 8.44 -0.17 -1.12
C SER A 46 8.63 -1.69 -1.03
N CYS A 47 7.62 -2.44 -0.56
CA CYS A 47 7.71 -3.90 -0.49
C CYS A 47 7.86 -4.53 -1.88
N ALA A 48 7.03 -4.11 -2.83
CA ALA A 48 7.11 -4.57 -4.20
C ALA A 48 8.47 -4.26 -4.85
N SER A 49 9.02 -3.06 -4.61
CA SER A 49 10.32 -2.66 -5.11
C SER A 49 11.49 -3.44 -4.49
N MET A 50 11.28 -4.11 -3.35
CA MET A 50 12.27 -4.98 -2.71
C MET A 50 12.17 -6.45 -3.17
N GLY A 51 11.24 -6.76 -4.10
CA GLY A 51 11.09 -8.10 -4.68
C GLY A 51 9.97 -8.95 -4.06
N MET A 52 9.23 -8.43 -3.07
CA MET A 52 8.07 -9.14 -2.51
C MET A 52 6.88 -9.10 -3.47
N LEU A 53 6.12 -10.20 -3.56
CA LEU A 53 4.88 -10.21 -4.32
C LEU A 53 3.77 -9.51 -3.52
N VAL A 54 3.27 -8.38 -4.04
CA VAL A 54 2.23 -7.59 -3.35
C VAL A 54 0.91 -7.66 -4.12
N PHE A 55 -0.13 -8.19 -3.47
CA PHE A 55 -1.51 -8.07 -3.92
C PHE A 55 -2.22 -6.92 -3.20
N GLY A 56 -2.93 -6.09 -3.95
CA GLY A 56 -3.72 -4.99 -3.39
C GLY A 56 -5.00 -4.78 -4.18
N THR A 57 -6.08 -4.35 -3.51
CA THR A 57 -7.31 -3.95 -4.20
C THR A 57 -7.53 -2.44 -4.15
N LEU A 58 -8.10 -1.89 -5.22
CA LEU A 58 -8.57 -0.51 -5.31
C LEU A 58 -9.95 -0.49 -5.98
N HIS A 59 -10.80 0.42 -5.53
CA HIS A 59 -12.10 0.66 -6.15
C HIS A 59 -11.96 1.56 -7.39
N THR A 60 -11.60 0.98 -8.52
CA THR A 60 -11.48 1.67 -9.82
C THR A 60 -12.10 0.84 -10.93
N ASN A 61 -12.73 1.51 -11.89
CA ASN A 61 -13.53 0.85 -12.93
C ASN A 61 -12.69 0.26 -14.07
N ASN A 62 -11.40 0.59 -14.15
CA ASN A 62 -10.47 0.06 -15.15
C ASN A 62 -9.01 0.27 -14.71
N ALA A 63 -8.09 -0.43 -15.39
CA ALA A 63 -6.67 -0.42 -15.07
C ALA A 63 -6.00 0.97 -15.17
N PRO A 64 -6.21 1.79 -16.22
CA PRO A 64 -5.61 3.13 -16.27
C PRO A 64 -6.01 4.00 -15.07
N LYS A 65 -7.29 3.97 -14.67
CA LYS A 65 -7.77 4.69 -13.48
C LYS A 65 -7.14 4.17 -12.19
N THR A 66 -6.81 2.88 -12.10
CA THR A 66 -6.05 2.32 -10.96
C THR A 66 -4.69 2.98 -10.85
N ILE A 67 -3.95 3.06 -11.96
CA ILE A 67 -2.63 3.69 -12.04
C ILE A 67 -2.70 5.16 -11.64
N ASP A 68 -3.63 5.92 -12.24
CA ASP A 68 -3.84 7.33 -11.90
C ASP A 68 -4.17 7.53 -10.43
N ARG A 69 -5.04 6.68 -9.86
CA ARG A 69 -5.43 6.78 -8.44
C ARG A 69 -4.25 6.55 -7.50
N ILE A 70 -3.38 5.59 -7.80
CA ILE A 70 -2.17 5.32 -7.00
C ILE A 70 -1.26 6.55 -7.03
N ILE A 71 -0.96 7.07 -8.23
CA ILE A 71 -0.04 8.20 -8.40
C ILE A 71 -0.60 9.47 -7.74
N ASN A 72 -1.88 9.76 -7.96
CA ASN A 72 -2.54 10.96 -7.42
C ASN A 72 -2.71 10.95 -5.90
N THR A 73 -2.40 9.84 -5.22
CA THR A 73 -2.35 9.81 -3.75
C THR A 73 -1.08 10.47 -3.20
N PHE A 74 -0.05 10.65 -4.03
CA PHE A 74 1.22 11.27 -3.64
C PHE A 74 1.25 12.78 -3.92
N PRO A 75 2.01 13.55 -3.12
CA PRO A 75 2.33 14.96 -3.42
C PRO A 75 2.89 15.12 -4.83
N ALA A 76 2.59 16.25 -5.49
CA ALA A 76 2.93 16.48 -6.90
C ALA A 76 4.42 16.30 -7.21
N GLU A 77 5.29 16.69 -6.27
CA GLU A 77 6.75 16.54 -6.38
C GLU A 77 7.23 15.06 -6.42
N GLU A 78 6.49 14.14 -5.79
CA GLU A 78 6.84 12.72 -5.73
C GLU A 78 6.23 11.92 -6.91
N GLN A 79 5.24 12.46 -7.62
CA GLN A 79 4.45 11.68 -8.59
C GLN A 79 5.26 11.12 -9.77
N ASN A 80 6.25 11.88 -10.25
CA ASN A 80 7.10 11.39 -11.35
C ASN A 80 7.98 10.21 -10.89
N GLN A 81 8.54 10.29 -9.69
CA GLN A 81 9.31 9.18 -9.13
C GLN A 81 8.42 7.95 -8.91
N VAL A 82 7.22 8.14 -8.36
CA VAL A 82 6.25 7.06 -8.12
C VAL A 82 5.81 6.40 -9.43
N ARG A 83 5.63 7.16 -10.52
CA ARG A 83 5.35 6.60 -11.86
C ARG A 83 6.42 5.61 -12.31
N VAL A 84 7.69 5.99 -12.21
CA VAL A 84 8.82 5.14 -12.62
C VAL A 84 8.89 3.88 -11.76
N MET A 85 8.78 4.03 -10.43
CA MET A 85 8.81 2.91 -9.50
C MET A 85 7.64 1.94 -9.74
N LEU A 86 6.42 2.47 -9.87
CA LEU A 86 5.23 1.66 -10.14
C LEU A 86 5.35 0.91 -11.47
N ALA A 87 5.88 1.55 -12.52
CA ALA A 87 6.12 0.90 -13.79
C ALA A 87 7.12 -0.26 -13.67
N SER A 88 8.22 -0.06 -12.92
CA SER A 88 9.20 -1.11 -12.67
C SER A 88 8.59 -2.31 -11.94
N CYS A 89 7.81 -2.07 -10.88
CA CYS A 89 7.16 -3.13 -10.11
C CYS A 89 6.14 -3.90 -10.96
N LEU A 90 5.37 -3.23 -11.81
CA LEU A 90 4.33 -3.86 -12.64
C LEU A 90 4.91 -4.61 -13.86
N ALA A 91 6.06 -4.20 -14.37
CA ALA A 91 6.73 -4.87 -15.47
C ALA A 91 7.42 -6.18 -15.06
N GLY A 92 7.41 -6.53 -13.77
CA GLY A 92 8.18 -7.66 -13.24
C GLY A 92 9.68 -7.36 -13.22
N GLY A 93 10.07 -6.08 -13.12
CA GLY A 93 11.46 -5.65 -13.11
C GLY A 93 12.13 -5.91 -11.76
N HIS A 94 12.50 -7.16 -11.53
CA HIS A 94 13.63 -7.63 -10.72
C HIS A 94 13.99 -9.07 -11.13
#